data_AF-A0A9W4NGX9-F1
#
_entry.id   AF-A0A9W4NGX9-F1
#
_cell.length_a   1.000
_cell.length_b   1.000
_cell.length_c   1.000
_cell.angle_alpha   90.00
_cell.angle_beta   90.00
_cell.angle_gamma   90.00
#
_symmetry.space_group_name_H-M   'P 1'
#
loop_
_entity.id
_entity.type
_entity.pdbx_description
1 polymer ?
#
loop_
_entity_poly.entity_id
_entity_poly.type
_entity_poly.pdbx_seq_one_letter_code
_entity_poly.pdbx_strand_id
1 'polypeptide(L)'
;MGSVAPNVAELDGSNFKITRSTNLRDVPLPGSPEELSHSHCTDHMVTVRWTVEKGWETPEVKPYQNLSIPPTASVLHYATECFEGMKVYRGYDGKMRLFRPDCNGERLNSSSQRSSLPGFKYDELKKLVAKLLQVDGARWLPNPGSFLYIRPTVIGNGPHLGVSVPKEALLFIIAVPWPDFTKMKQDPQAAPKKGLKLFASSPDTIRAWPGGFGYAKLGANYGPSLQAHGQAQALGFDQILWLFGQDRQVTEAGASNFFIIWNNADTGKLELVTAPLGNQLILPGVTRRSVLELVRERLSQKSVGSLAPLDVVERTLTIAEVEKASKEGRIVESFVSGTAVSFSSAFGPHLKYLKHTNVESQYFITPVAMIRNEDTDISTLGKDGEPAGYAAQIKSWLEVIMYGKEEHEWAYVIEDEEK
;
A
#
# COMPACT_ATOMS: atom_id res chain seq x y z
N MET A 1 18.84 -42.80 0.39
CA MET A 1 19.84 -41.80 0.80
C MET A 1 19.12 -40.46 0.92
N GLY A 2 18.84 -40.03 2.15
CA GLY A 2 18.19 -38.74 2.39
C GLY A 2 19.16 -37.63 2.03
N SER A 3 18.87 -36.92 0.94
CA SER A 3 19.55 -35.68 0.59
C SER A 3 19.27 -34.67 1.70
N VAL A 4 20.18 -34.53 2.66
CA VAL A 4 20.20 -33.37 3.55
C VAL A 4 20.40 -32.18 2.63
N ALA A 5 19.36 -31.38 2.43
CA ALA A 5 19.48 -30.15 1.66
C ALA A 5 20.64 -29.34 2.27
N PRO A 6 21.56 -28.79 1.45
CA PRO A 6 22.67 -28.01 1.98
C PRO A 6 22.13 -26.87 2.84
N ASN A 7 22.72 -26.69 4.03
CA ASN A 7 22.36 -25.61 4.94
C ASN A 7 22.90 -24.29 4.34
N VAL A 8 22.07 -23.63 3.54
CA VAL A 8 22.38 -22.33 2.92
C VAL A 8 22.21 -21.20 3.93
N ALA A 9 22.90 -20.08 3.74
CA ALA A 9 22.82 -18.95 4.65
C ALA A 9 21.41 -18.32 4.68
N GLU A 10 20.89 -18.09 5.88
CA GLU A 10 19.67 -17.31 6.09
C GLU A 10 19.96 -15.80 5.97
N LEU A 11 18.93 -15.01 5.68
CA LEU A 11 19.04 -13.56 5.73
C LEU A 11 19.33 -13.12 7.18
N ASP A 12 20.40 -12.37 7.37
CA ASP A 12 20.78 -11.81 8.67
C ASP A 12 20.82 -10.28 8.58
N GLY A 13 19.74 -9.64 9.03
CA GLY A 13 19.62 -8.19 9.12
C GLY A 13 20.26 -7.59 10.37
N SER A 14 21.09 -8.33 11.12
CA SER A 14 21.89 -7.79 12.23
C SER A 14 23.33 -7.41 11.82
N ASN A 15 23.80 -7.91 10.66
CA ASN A 15 25.15 -7.69 10.16
C ASN A 15 25.12 -6.98 8.79
N PHE A 16 25.82 -5.85 8.67
CA PHE A 16 25.81 -5.03 7.44
C PHE A 16 27.21 -4.63 7.00
N LYS A 17 27.40 -4.55 5.68
CA LYS A 17 28.44 -3.72 5.08
C LYS A 17 27.85 -2.35 4.78
N ILE A 18 28.50 -1.29 5.25
CA ILE A 18 28.01 0.08 5.05
C ILE A 18 29.03 0.85 4.21
N THR A 19 28.57 1.37 3.07
CA THR A 19 29.33 2.28 2.21
C THR A 19 28.56 3.59 2.14
N ARG A 20 29.11 4.65 2.75
CA ARG A 20 28.46 5.96 2.74
C ARG A 20 28.72 6.70 1.42
N SER A 21 27.71 7.39 0.92
CA SER A 21 27.84 8.25 -0.25
C SER A 21 28.72 9.45 0.07
N THR A 22 29.66 9.74 -0.82
CA THR A 22 30.44 10.98 -0.82
C THR A 22 29.78 12.08 -1.66
N ASN A 23 28.75 11.72 -2.44
CA ASN A 23 27.98 12.65 -3.26
C ASN A 23 26.51 12.58 -2.83
N LEU A 24 26.13 13.50 -1.94
CA LEU A 24 24.77 13.56 -1.39
C LEU A 24 23.83 14.20 -2.40
N ARG A 25 22.62 13.66 -2.49
CA ARG A 25 21.54 14.20 -3.28
C ARG A 25 20.87 15.35 -2.54
N ASP A 26 20.24 16.23 -3.32
CA ASP A 26 19.39 17.27 -2.77
C ASP A 26 18.11 16.65 -2.20
N VAL A 27 17.72 17.09 -1.01
CA VAL A 27 16.44 16.72 -0.40
C VAL A 27 15.37 17.58 -1.07
N PRO A 28 14.37 17.00 -1.76
CA PRO A 28 13.31 17.76 -2.39
C PRO A 28 12.59 18.67 -1.40
N LEU A 29 12.25 19.88 -1.83
CA LEU A 29 11.43 20.79 -1.04
C LEU A 29 9.98 20.28 -1.01
N PRO A 30 9.22 20.50 0.07
CA PRO A 30 7.80 20.15 0.12
C PRO A 30 7.01 20.80 -1.04
N GLY A 31 6.24 19.99 -1.77
CA GLY A 31 5.45 20.41 -2.93
C GLY A 31 6.27 20.70 -4.20
N SER A 32 7.58 20.45 -4.19
CA SER A 32 8.42 20.60 -5.38
C SER A 32 8.08 19.56 -6.47
N PRO A 33 8.34 19.85 -7.75
CA PRO A 33 8.19 18.85 -8.83
C PRO A 33 8.96 17.55 -8.55
N GLU A 34 10.11 17.65 -7.90
CA GLU A 34 10.97 16.52 -7.54
C GLU A 34 10.27 15.60 -6.53
N GLU A 35 9.66 16.16 -5.47
CA GLU A 35 8.87 15.40 -4.49
C GLU A 35 7.61 14.79 -5.14
N LEU A 36 6.91 15.57 -5.96
CA LEU A 36 5.70 15.14 -6.67
C LEU A 36 5.94 14.06 -7.72
N SER A 37 7.17 13.94 -8.24
CA SER A 37 7.52 12.97 -9.28
C SER A 37 7.54 11.52 -8.79
N HIS A 38 7.67 11.30 -7.48
CA HIS A 38 7.93 9.99 -6.86
C HIS A 38 9.17 9.25 -7.41
N SER A 39 10.05 9.96 -8.14
CA SER A 39 11.23 9.39 -8.80
C SER A 39 12.53 9.66 -8.05
N HIS A 40 12.51 10.58 -7.08
CA HIS A 40 13.65 10.89 -6.23
C HIS A 40 13.75 9.88 -5.09
N CYS A 41 14.94 9.34 -4.85
CA CYS A 41 15.21 8.43 -3.74
C CYS A 41 16.27 9.04 -2.83
N THR A 42 16.34 8.57 -1.58
CA THR A 42 17.37 8.97 -0.61
C THR A 42 18.79 8.62 -1.09
N ASP A 43 19.80 9.01 -0.31
CA ASP A 43 21.21 8.87 -0.67
C ASP A 43 21.65 7.41 -0.81
N HIS A 44 21.05 6.51 -0.02
CA HIS A 44 21.42 5.11 0.04
C HIS A 44 20.27 4.17 -0.32
N MET A 45 20.63 2.91 -0.56
CA MET A 45 19.71 1.79 -0.69
C MET A 45 20.27 0.57 0.04
N VAL A 46 19.39 -0.36 0.41
CA VAL A 46 19.81 -1.70 0.86
C VAL A 46 19.86 -2.63 -0.34
N THR A 47 20.87 -3.47 -0.43
CA THR A 47 20.89 -4.62 -1.35
C THR A 47 21.34 -5.88 -0.64
N VAL A 48 20.69 -7.00 -0.93
CA VAL A 48 21.07 -8.33 -0.46
C VAL A 48 20.95 -9.32 -1.61
N ARG A 49 22.07 -9.91 -2.00
CA ARG A 49 22.12 -10.94 -3.04
C ARG A 49 21.76 -12.29 -2.45
N TRP A 50 21.11 -13.12 -3.26
CA TRP A 50 20.85 -14.52 -2.95
C TRP A 50 21.24 -15.41 -4.13
N THR A 51 21.80 -16.59 -3.83
CA THR A 51 22.05 -17.66 -4.80
C THR A 51 21.58 -19.00 -4.25
N VAL A 52 21.16 -19.92 -5.11
CA VAL A 52 20.71 -21.25 -4.68
C VAL A 52 21.83 -22.05 -4.00
N GLU A 53 23.09 -21.79 -4.32
CA GLU A 53 24.25 -22.49 -3.75
C GLU A 53 24.66 -21.96 -2.36
N LYS A 54 24.52 -20.65 -2.12
CA LYS A 54 25.05 -20.00 -0.90
C LYS A 54 23.99 -19.48 0.05
N GLY A 55 22.75 -19.28 -0.42
CA GLY A 55 21.72 -18.57 0.34
C GLY A 55 21.88 -17.06 0.25
N TRP A 56 21.43 -16.36 1.28
CA TRP A 56 21.52 -14.90 1.37
C TRP A 56 22.94 -14.47 1.73
N GLU A 57 23.47 -13.49 1.01
CA GLU A 57 24.74 -12.85 1.32
C GLU A 57 24.56 -11.76 2.40
N THR A 58 25.65 -11.23 2.95
CA THR A 58 25.61 -10.12 3.93
C THR A 58 24.93 -8.89 3.31
N PRO A 59 23.90 -8.32 3.97
CA PRO A 59 23.27 -7.08 3.52
C PRO A 59 24.24 -5.91 3.37
N GLU A 60 24.00 -5.08 2.37
CA GLU A 60 24.78 -3.86 2.13
C GLU A 60 23.88 -2.63 2.17
N VAL A 61 24.24 -1.63 2.98
CA VAL A 61 23.75 -0.25 2.82
C VAL A 61 24.78 0.49 2.00
N LYS A 62 24.41 0.92 0.79
CA LYS A 62 25.34 1.54 -0.15
C LYS A 62 24.70 2.71 -0.90
N PRO A 63 25.48 3.57 -1.57
CA PRO A 63 24.90 4.69 -2.32
C PRO A 63 23.88 4.19 -3.34
N TYR A 64 22.77 4.90 -3.48
CA TYR A 64 21.76 4.58 -4.48
C TYR A 64 22.40 4.53 -5.86
N GLN A 65 22.04 3.51 -6.64
CA GLN A 65 22.48 3.37 -8.02
C GLN A 65 21.46 2.59 -8.86
N ASN A 66 21.58 2.69 -10.18
CA ASN A 66 20.83 1.84 -11.09
C ASN A 66 21.26 0.37 -10.93
N LEU A 67 20.31 -0.55 -11.11
CA LEU A 67 20.59 -1.98 -11.08
C LEU A 67 21.23 -2.42 -12.40
N SER A 68 22.37 -3.09 -12.33
CA SER A 68 22.95 -3.82 -13.46
C SER A 68 22.38 -5.24 -13.48
N ILE A 69 21.49 -5.51 -14.43
CA ILE A 69 20.84 -6.82 -14.58
C ILE A 69 21.07 -7.36 -16.00
N PRO A 70 21.32 -8.67 -16.15
CA PRO A 70 21.46 -9.27 -17.47
C PRO A 70 20.12 -9.15 -18.23
N PRO A 71 20.13 -8.86 -19.54
CA PRO A 71 18.90 -8.79 -20.33
C PRO A 71 18.08 -10.08 -20.32
N THR A 72 18.70 -11.22 -19.97
CA THR A 72 18.04 -12.53 -19.83
C THR A 72 17.46 -12.77 -18.44
N ALA A 73 17.44 -11.77 -17.55
CA ALA A 73 16.92 -11.92 -16.19
C ALA A 73 15.42 -12.22 -16.19
N SER A 74 14.99 -13.22 -15.42
CA SER A 74 13.59 -13.68 -15.41
C SER A 74 12.60 -12.60 -14.99
N VAL A 75 13.02 -11.62 -14.18
CA VAL A 75 12.18 -10.46 -13.83
C VAL A 75 11.70 -9.68 -15.05
N LEU A 76 12.55 -9.56 -16.09
CA LEU A 76 12.25 -8.77 -17.29
C LEU A 76 11.28 -9.49 -18.25
N HIS A 77 11.15 -10.82 -18.14
CA HIS A 77 10.40 -11.64 -19.10
C HIS A 77 9.18 -12.31 -18.49
N TYR A 78 9.27 -12.70 -17.22
CA TYR A 78 8.31 -13.58 -16.55
C TYR A 78 7.78 -13.02 -15.23
N ALA A 79 8.04 -11.74 -14.96
CA ALA A 79 7.59 -11.03 -13.76
C ALA A 79 7.86 -11.80 -12.45
N THR A 80 9.04 -12.43 -12.35
CA THR A 80 9.53 -13.05 -11.11
C THR A 80 9.96 -11.96 -10.13
N GLU A 81 8.98 -11.22 -9.63
CA GLU A 81 9.16 -10.07 -8.76
C GLU A 81 7.97 -9.86 -7.83
N CYS A 82 8.29 -9.43 -6.62
CA CYS A 82 7.32 -8.95 -5.65
C CYS A 82 7.88 -7.75 -4.91
N PHE A 83 6.99 -6.95 -4.32
CA PHE A 83 7.38 -5.75 -3.60
C PHE A 83 6.54 -5.53 -2.36
N GLU A 84 7.00 -4.59 -1.53
CA GLU A 84 6.23 -4.03 -0.45
C GLU A 84 6.15 -2.50 -0.49
N GLY A 85 5.20 -1.97 0.26
CA GLY A 85 4.98 -0.56 0.50
C GLY A 85 4.68 -0.32 1.96
N MET A 86 5.61 0.35 2.63
CA MET A 86 5.47 0.79 4.02
C MET A 86 5.95 2.22 4.18
N LYS A 87 5.72 2.81 5.36
CA LYS A 87 6.17 4.16 5.69
C LYS A 87 7.00 4.14 6.96
N VAL A 88 7.99 5.03 7.01
CA VAL A 88 8.68 5.42 8.25
C VAL A 88 8.16 6.79 8.62
N TYR A 89 7.77 6.97 9.89
CA TYR A 89 7.22 8.22 10.41
C TYR A 89 8.20 8.85 11.37
N ARG A 90 8.38 10.17 11.29
CA ARG A 90 8.99 10.95 12.36
C ARG A 90 7.90 11.34 13.34
N GLY A 91 7.88 10.69 14.50
CA GLY A 91 6.92 10.98 15.55
C GLY A 91 7.03 12.40 16.08
N TYR A 92 6.00 12.86 16.78
CA TYR A 92 6.01 14.17 17.44
C TYR A 92 7.00 14.26 18.60
N ASP A 93 7.45 13.11 19.10
CA ASP A 93 8.54 12.96 20.07
C ASP A 93 9.93 12.88 19.42
N GLY A 94 10.03 13.07 18.10
CA GLY A 94 11.29 13.06 17.35
C GLY A 94 11.81 11.67 16.95
N LYS A 95 11.22 10.58 17.44
CA LYS A 95 11.68 9.21 17.11
C LYS A 95 11.15 8.74 15.76
N MET A 96 11.95 7.95 15.04
CA MET A 96 11.49 7.26 13.83
C MET A 96 10.72 5.99 14.17
N ARG A 97 9.64 5.70 13.44
CA ARG A 97 8.81 4.50 13.65
C ARG A 97 8.39 3.84 12.35
N LEU A 98 8.31 2.51 12.38
CA LEU A 98 7.58 1.71 11.40
C LEU A 98 6.23 1.28 11.98
N PHE A 99 5.21 1.23 11.13
CA PHE A 99 3.89 0.74 11.51
C PHE A 99 3.68 -0.70 11.02
N ARG A 100 3.48 -1.63 11.95
CA ARG A 100 3.27 -3.07 11.74
C ARG A 100 4.24 -3.70 10.73
N PRO A 101 5.57 -3.50 10.88
CA PRO A 101 6.54 -4.01 9.94
C PRO A 101 6.58 -5.54 9.85
N ASP A 102 6.15 -6.24 10.90
CA ASP A 102 5.90 -7.68 10.95
C ASP A 102 4.91 -8.12 9.87
N CYS A 103 3.76 -7.45 9.79
CA CYS A 103 2.72 -7.74 8.80
C CYS A 103 3.23 -7.49 7.36
N ASN A 104 4.05 -6.47 7.15
CA ASN A 104 4.69 -6.22 5.86
C ASN A 104 5.72 -7.31 5.51
N GLY A 105 6.54 -7.73 6.47
CA GLY A 105 7.53 -8.80 6.31
C GLY A 105 6.88 -10.14 5.97
N GLU A 106 5.79 -10.51 6.68
CA GLU A 106 5.01 -11.71 6.42
C GLU A 106 4.47 -11.73 4.99
N ARG A 107 3.88 -10.60 4.55
CA ARG A 107 3.31 -10.48 3.21
C ARG A 107 4.38 -10.49 2.12
N LEU A 108 5.53 -9.85 2.34
CA LEU A 108 6.64 -9.88 1.40
C LEU A 108 7.19 -11.31 1.26
N ASN A 109 7.41 -12.02 2.36
CA ASN A 109 7.87 -13.40 2.34
C ASN A 109 6.87 -14.34 1.63
N SER A 110 5.57 -14.21 1.93
CA SER A 110 4.51 -14.96 1.25
C SER A 110 4.47 -14.67 -0.26
N SER A 111 4.68 -13.40 -0.65
CA SER A 111 4.76 -12.99 -2.06
C SER A 111 6.00 -13.55 -2.75
N SER A 112 7.16 -13.57 -2.08
CA SER A 112 8.37 -14.21 -2.59
C SER A 112 8.13 -15.70 -2.87
N GLN A 113 7.54 -16.43 -1.91
CA GLN A 113 7.25 -17.85 -2.07
C GLN A 113 6.29 -18.11 -3.24
N ARG A 114 5.23 -17.31 -3.40
CA ARG A 114 4.30 -17.41 -4.54
C ARG A 114 5.00 -17.21 -5.89
N SER A 115 6.06 -16.42 -5.92
CA SER A 115 6.88 -16.08 -7.09
C SER A 115 8.04 -17.06 -7.33
N SER A 116 8.17 -18.11 -6.50
CA SER A 116 9.35 -19.00 -6.45
C SER A 116 10.68 -18.25 -6.18
N LEU A 117 10.61 -17.10 -5.51
CA LEU A 117 11.76 -16.36 -5.01
C LEU A 117 12.13 -16.84 -3.60
N PRO A 118 13.39 -16.63 -3.16
CA PRO A 118 13.83 -17.06 -1.83
C PRO A 118 13.00 -16.43 -0.71
N GLY A 119 12.61 -17.26 0.24
CA GLY A 119 12.02 -16.81 1.49
C GLY A 119 13.07 -16.28 2.48
N PHE A 120 12.59 -15.63 3.53
CA PHE A 120 13.39 -15.14 4.64
C PHE A 120 12.52 -15.01 5.91
N LYS A 121 13.15 -14.90 7.08
CA LYS A 121 12.45 -14.61 8.33
C LYS A 121 11.89 -13.20 8.28
N TYR A 122 10.57 -13.05 8.37
CA TYR A 122 9.89 -11.76 8.17
C TYR A 122 10.43 -10.63 9.05
N ASP A 123 10.94 -10.97 10.24
CA ASP A 123 11.49 -10.02 11.20
C ASP A 123 12.75 -9.31 10.70
N GLU A 124 13.50 -9.92 9.77
CA GLU A 124 14.72 -9.33 9.21
C GLU A 124 14.42 -8.07 8.39
N LEU A 125 13.24 -7.99 7.77
CA LEU A 125 12.85 -6.83 6.96
C LEU A 125 12.91 -5.53 7.76
N LYS A 126 12.40 -5.53 9.00
CA LYS A 126 12.36 -4.32 9.83
C LYS A 126 13.77 -3.84 10.19
N LYS A 127 14.72 -4.76 10.37
CA LYS A 127 16.12 -4.46 10.65
C LYS A 127 16.84 -3.87 9.44
N LEU A 128 16.59 -4.42 8.24
CA LEU A 128 17.10 -3.85 6.98
C LEU A 128 16.62 -2.41 6.77
N VAL A 129 15.33 -2.16 7.00
CA VAL A 129 14.75 -0.81 6.90
C VAL A 129 15.32 0.09 7.99
N ALA A 130 15.36 -0.35 9.25
CA ALA A 130 15.94 0.41 10.36
C ALA A 130 17.36 0.86 10.05
N LYS A 131 18.21 -0.03 9.52
CA LYS A 131 19.60 0.31 9.20
C LYS A 131 19.73 1.36 8.10
N LEU A 132 18.88 1.29 7.07
CA LEU A 132 18.82 2.35 6.04
C LEU A 132 18.47 3.71 6.65
N LEU A 133 17.49 3.74 7.55
CA LEU A 133 17.01 4.98 8.16
C LEU A 133 17.94 5.50 9.26
N GLN A 134 18.73 4.65 9.90
CA GLN A 134 19.84 5.09 10.75
C GLN A 134 20.84 5.93 9.95
N VAL A 135 21.15 5.51 8.71
CA VAL A 135 22.09 6.23 7.83
C VAL A 135 21.47 7.49 7.20
N ASP A 136 20.24 7.39 6.66
CA ASP A 136 19.62 8.48 5.87
C ASP A 136 18.66 9.36 6.67
N GLY A 137 18.06 8.84 7.74
CA GLY A 137 16.86 9.40 8.36
C GLY A 137 17.04 10.78 8.97
N ALA A 138 18.23 11.08 9.53
CA ALA A 138 18.53 12.40 10.09
C ALA A 138 18.46 13.51 9.03
N ARG A 139 18.87 13.22 7.79
CA ARG A 139 18.86 14.17 6.67
C ARG A 139 17.52 14.16 5.93
N TRP A 140 16.98 12.97 5.65
CA TRP A 140 15.84 12.80 4.75
C TRP A 140 14.48 12.83 5.43
N LEU A 141 14.45 12.68 6.75
CA LEU A 141 13.22 12.69 7.53
C LEU A 141 13.40 13.49 8.84
N PRO A 142 13.82 14.77 8.82
CA PRO A 142 14.19 15.49 10.04
C PRO A 142 12.97 15.98 10.87
N ASN A 143 11.84 16.24 10.21
CA ASN A 143 10.76 17.03 10.80
C ASN A 143 9.68 16.16 11.46
N PRO A 144 9.30 16.41 12.72
CA PRO A 144 8.15 15.75 13.35
C PRO A 144 6.86 15.86 12.53
N GLY A 145 6.04 14.81 12.56
CA GLY A 145 4.80 14.75 11.80
C GLY A 145 4.99 14.55 10.28
N SER A 146 6.16 14.12 9.83
CA SER A 146 6.45 13.77 8.42
C SER A 146 6.73 12.28 8.25
N PHE A 147 6.80 11.81 7.01
CA PHE A 147 7.06 10.40 6.68
C PHE A 147 7.88 10.24 5.41
N LEU A 148 8.56 9.08 5.29
CA LEU A 148 9.14 8.59 4.04
C LEU A 148 8.45 7.31 3.62
N TYR A 149 8.33 7.10 2.32
CA TYR A 149 7.84 5.85 1.77
C TYR A 149 9.00 4.88 1.54
N ILE A 150 8.84 3.63 1.96
CA ILE A 150 9.84 2.57 1.85
C ILE A 150 9.33 1.50 0.89
N ARG A 151 10.18 1.12 -0.06
CA ARG A 151 9.89 0.15 -1.13
C ARG A 151 10.87 -1.02 -1.09
N PRO A 152 10.63 -2.04 -0.24
CA PRO A 152 11.31 -3.33 -0.36
C PRO A 152 10.86 -4.03 -1.64
N THR A 153 11.80 -4.67 -2.34
CA THR A 153 11.54 -5.39 -3.60
C THR A 153 12.42 -6.62 -3.67
N VAL A 154 11.88 -7.75 -4.13
CA VAL A 154 12.63 -8.99 -4.40
C VAL A 154 12.43 -9.37 -5.86
N ILE A 155 13.52 -9.57 -6.59
CA ILE A 155 13.50 -9.87 -8.03
C ILE A 155 14.39 -11.07 -8.36
N GLY A 156 14.00 -11.87 -9.34
CA GLY A 156 14.86 -12.87 -9.98
C GLY A 156 15.78 -12.20 -11.01
N ASN A 157 17.05 -12.03 -10.67
CA ASN A 157 17.99 -11.20 -11.45
C ASN A 157 19.14 -12.00 -12.12
N GLY A 158 19.15 -13.34 -12.02
CA GLY A 158 20.18 -14.19 -12.62
C GLY A 158 20.04 -14.36 -14.15
N PRO A 159 21.12 -14.72 -14.87
CA PRO A 159 21.11 -14.87 -16.31
C PRO A 159 20.46 -16.20 -16.75
N HIS A 160 19.13 -16.21 -16.98
CA HIS A 160 18.44 -17.40 -17.49
C HIS A 160 17.12 -17.06 -18.20
N LEU A 161 17.07 -17.26 -19.52
CA LEU A 161 15.87 -16.99 -20.32
C LEU A 161 14.82 -18.11 -20.22
N GLY A 162 15.16 -19.32 -19.76
CA GLY A 162 14.18 -20.40 -19.63
C GLY A 162 13.14 -20.12 -18.55
N VAL A 163 11.93 -20.67 -18.70
CA VAL A 163 10.89 -20.62 -17.65
C VAL A 163 11.25 -21.65 -16.59
N SER A 164 11.96 -21.21 -15.55
CA SER A 164 12.37 -22.05 -14.42
C SER A 164 12.44 -21.24 -13.12
N VAL A 165 12.50 -21.92 -11.98
CA VAL A 165 12.74 -21.30 -10.67
C VAL A 165 14.06 -20.50 -10.72
N PRO A 166 14.08 -19.21 -10.33
CA PRO A 166 15.29 -18.41 -10.30
C PRO A 166 16.36 -19.02 -9.39
N LYS A 167 17.61 -19.08 -9.89
CA LYS A 167 18.78 -19.52 -9.09
C LYS A 167 19.53 -18.38 -8.43
N GLU A 168 19.24 -17.14 -8.84
CA GLU A 168 19.76 -15.93 -8.24
C GLU A 168 18.62 -14.92 -8.06
N ALA A 169 18.66 -14.21 -6.95
CA ALA A 169 17.71 -13.15 -6.64
C ALA A 169 18.40 -11.97 -5.96
N LEU A 170 17.73 -10.82 -6.01
CA LEU A 170 18.14 -9.61 -5.34
C LEU A 170 16.98 -9.10 -4.51
N LEU A 171 17.19 -8.93 -3.19
CA LEU A 171 16.37 -8.06 -2.36
C LEU A 171 17.00 -6.68 -2.36
N PHE A 172 16.21 -5.64 -2.62
CA PHE A 172 16.65 -4.26 -2.44
C PHE A 172 15.58 -3.41 -1.78
N ILE A 173 16.01 -2.37 -1.07
CA ILE A 173 15.11 -1.41 -0.39
C ILE A 173 15.54 -0.01 -0.74
N ILE A 174 14.59 0.79 -1.22
CA ILE A 174 14.76 2.22 -1.46
C ILE A 174 13.79 3.02 -0.58
N ALA A 175 14.20 4.22 -0.20
CA ALA A 175 13.35 5.20 0.46
C ALA A 175 13.09 6.38 -0.49
N VAL A 176 11.83 6.85 -0.52
CA VAL A 176 11.32 7.82 -1.48
C VAL A 176 10.59 8.92 -0.71
N PRO A 177 10.96 10.21 -0.87
CA PRO A 177 10.13 11.32 -0.42
C PRO A 177 8.77 11.22 -1.09
N TRP A 178 7.72 11.28 -0.27
CA TRP A 178 6.36 11.17 -0.75
C TRP A 178 5.62 12.44 -0.34
N PRO A 179 4.92 13.13 -1.26
CA PRO A 179 4.27 14.39 -0.95
C PRO A 179 3.35 14.29 0.27
N ASP A 180 3.23 15.39 1.01
CA ASP A 180 2.23 15.63 2.08
C ASP A 180 1.28 16.79 1.64
N PHE A 181 0.13 16.42 1.09
CA PHE A 181 -0.87 17.28 0.47
C PHE A 181 -1.65 18.04 1.54
N THR A 182 -1.65 17.58 2.80
CA THR A 182 -2.26 18.34 3.90
C THR A 182 -1.46 19.54 4.34
N LYS A 183 -0.17 19.56 3.98
CA LYS A 183 0.73 20.70 4.19
C LYS A 183 0.89 21.55 2.92
N MET A 184 0.33 21.12 1.79
CA MET A 184 0.29 21.96 0.59
C MET A 184 -0.82 22.99 0.70
N LYS A 185 -0.57 24.19 0.17
CA LYS A 185 -1.58 25.23 0.06
C LYS A 185 -2.67 24.74 -0.91
N GLN A 186 -3.86 24.47 -0.37
CA GLN A 186 -5.05 24.26 -1.20
C GLN A 186 -5.30 25.51 -2.04
N ASP A 187 -5.66 25.31 -3.31
CA ASP A 187 -6.20 26.39 -4.13
C ASP A 187 -7.50 26.89 -3.47
N PRO A 188 -7.56 28.15 -3.01
CA PRO A 188 -8.74 28.69 -2.35
C PRO A 188 -9.99 28.71 -3.26
N GLN A 189 -9.81 28.59 -4.58
CA GLN A 189 -10.90 28.56 -5.55
C GLN A 189 -11.36 27.14 -5.91
N ALA A 190 -10.64 26.09 -5.50
CA ALA A 190 -11.06 24.72 -5.76
C ALA A 190 -12.12 24.27 -4.74
N ALA A 191 -13.20 23.65 -5.23
CA ALA A 191 -14.18 23.03 -4.35
C ALA A 191 -13.52 21.88 -3.55
N PRO A 192 -13.78 21.76 -2.23
CA PRO A 192 -13.20 20.69 -1.43
C PRO A 192 -13.65 19.32 -1.94
N LYS A 193 -12.71 18.40 -2.13
CA LYS A 193 -13.00 17.07 -2.63
C LYS A 193 -13.54 16.21 -1.47
N LYS A 194 -14.82 15.82 -1.56
CA LYS A 194 -15.49 15.06 -0.48
C LYS A 194 -15.05 13.60 -0.38
N GLY A 195 -14.34 13.09 -1.39
CA GLY A 195 -13.88 11.71 -1.47
C GLY A 195 -13.56 11.29 -2.90
N LEU A 196 -13.15 10.03 -3.05
CA LEU A 196 -12.82 9.44 -4.35
C LEU A 196 -14.07 9.20 -5.19
N LYS A 197 -13.94 9.37 -6.50
CA LYS A 197 -14.88 8.86 -7.51
C LYS A 197 -14.33 7.55 -8.06
N LEU A 198 -15.07 6.46 -7.89
CA LEU A 198 -14.68 5.14 -8.39
C LEU A 198 -15.45 4.77 -9.64
N PHE A 199 -14.77 4.17 -10.61
CA PHE A 199 -15.39 3.59 -11.81
C PHE A 199 -15.42 2.07 -11.69
N ALA A 200 -16.60 1.46 -11.69
CA ALA A 200 -16.73 0.01 -11.59
C ALA A 200 -16.15 -0.67 -12.84
N SER A 201 -15.29 -1.68 -12.64
CA SER A 201 -14.67 -2.42 -13.75
C SER A 201 -15.73 -3.14 -14.58
N SER A 202 -15.54 -3.24 -15.89
CA SER A 202 -16.42 -4.03 -16.77
C SER A 202 -16.31 -5.54 -16.48
N PRO A 203 -17.29 -6.37 -16.92
CA PRO A 203 -17.25 -7.83 -16.67
C PRO A 203 -16.03 -8.56 -17.25
N ASP A 204 -15.45 -8.04 -18.33
CA ASP A 204 -14.25 -8.56 -18.99
C ASP A 204 -12.94 -8.02 -18.39
N THR A 205 -13.01 -7.03 -17.49
CA THR A 205 -11.85 -6.46 -16.81
C THR A 205 -11.79 -6.95 -15.36
N ILE A 206 -11.02 -8.02 -15.14
CA ILE A 206 -10.89 -8.70 -13.85
C ILE A 206 -9.48 -8.52 -13.30
N ARG A 207 -9.37 -8.07 -12.04
CA ARG A 207 -8.08 -7.88 -11.35
C ARG A 207 -7.43 -9.20 -10.92
N ALA A 208 -8.23 -10.11 -10.39
CA ALA A 208 -7.81 -11.39 -9.82
C ALA A 208 -8.99 -12.38 -9.85
N TRP A 209 -8.67 -13.68 -9.76
CA TRP A 209 -9.63 -14.77 -9.74
C TRP A 209 -9.22 -15.83 -8.69
N PRO A 210 -10.16 -16.66 -8.17
CA PRO A 210 -9.84 -17.74 -7.25
C PRO A 210 -8.83 -18.71 -7.87
N GLY A 211 -7.83 -19.12 -7.09
CA GLY A 211 -6.69 -19.91 -7.58
C GLY A 211 -5.62 -19.11 -8.31
N GLY A 212 -5.85 -17.81 -8.57
CA GLY A 212 -4.84 -16.86 -9.02
C GLY A 212 -3.92 -16.41 -7.89
N PHE A 213 -3.30 -15.23 -8.06
CA PHE A 213 -2.29 -14.69 -7.14
C PHE A 213 -2.61 -13.27 -6.67
N GLY A 214 -3.90 -12.89 -6.69
CA GLY A 214 -4.36 -11.56 -6.26
C GLY A 214 -4.10 -11.24 -4.79
N TYR A 215 -3.98 -12.26 -3.95
CA TYR A 215 -3.62 -12.17 -2.53
C TYR A 215 -2.13 -11.90 -2.25
N ALA A 216 -1.27 -11.99 -3.27
CA ALA A 216 0.16 -11.72 -3.17
C ALA A 216 0.51 -10.38 -3.83
N LYS A 217 1.57 -9.71 -3.35
CA LYS A 217 1.95 -8.37 -3.84
C LYS A 217 2.98 -8.46 -4.97
N LEU A 218 2.54 -9.06 -6.09
CA LEU A 218 3.38 -9.34 -7.26
C LEU A 218 3.29 -8.22 -8.29
N GLY A 219 4.38 -7.91 -8.99
CA GLY A 219 4.38 -6.92 -10.08
C GLY A 219 3.33 -7.22 -11.16
N ALA A 220 3.14 -8.52 -11.46
CA ALA A 220 2.16 -9.03 -12.42
C ALA A 220 0.69 -8.66 -12.11
N ASN A 221 0.35 -8.36 -10.85
CA ASN A 221 -1.00 -7.91 -10.47
C ASN A 221 -1.28 -6.45 -10.83
N TYR A 222 -0.24 -5.66 -11.15
CA TYR A 222 -0.36 -4.22 -11.34
C TYR A 222 -0.24 -3.80 -12.80
N GLY A 223 0.74 -4.32 -13.56
CA GLY A 223 0.97 -3.93 -14.95
C GLY A 223 -0.28 -3.99 -15.84
N PRO A 224 -0.98 -5.14 -15.94
CA PRO A 224 -2.21 -5.26 -16.72
C PRO A 224 -3.35 -4.34 -16.26
N SER A 225 -3.36 -3.93 -14.97
CA SER A 225 -4.43 -3.08 -14.44
C SER A 225 -4.34 -1.61 -14.91
N LEU A 226 -3.18 -1.18 -15.40
CA LEU A 226 -2.92 0.21 -15.78
C LEU A 226 -3.76 0.68 -16.95
N GLN A 227 -4.10 -0.21 -17.90
CA GLN A 227 -4.95 0.14 -19.05
C GLN A 227 -6.32 0.60 -18.56
N ALA A 228 -6.97 -0.22 -17.73
CA ALA A 228 -8.28 0.09 -17.20
C ALA A 228 -8.20 1.35 -16.32
N HIS A 229 -7.17 1.48 -15.49
CA HIS A 229 -6.99 2.65 -14.65
C HIS A 229 -6.90 3.94 -15.49
N GLY A 230 -6.14 3.93 -16.59
CA GLY A 230 -6.04 5.05 -17.51
C GLY A 230 -7.39 5.41 -18.17
N GLN A 231 -8.22 4.41 -18.49
CA GLN A 231 -9.58 4.65 -19.02
C GLN A 231 -10.48 5.32 -17.97
N ALA A 232 -10.47 4.85 -16.72
CA ALA A 232 -11.23 5.46 -15.64
C ALA A 232 -10.79 6.93 -15.41
N GLN A 233 -9.48 7.20 -15.41
CA GLN A 233 -8.95 8.55 -15.30
C GLN A 233 -9.37 9.45 -16.47
N ALA A 234 -9.37 8.94 -17.70
CA ALA A 234 -9.83 9.68 -18.87
C ALA A 234 -11.33 10.05 -18.78
N LEU A 235 -12.11 9.28 -18.04
CA LEU A 235 -13.53 9.54 -17.74
C LEU A 235 -13.74 10.45 -16.51
N GLY A 236 -12.66 10.96 -15.89
CA GLY A 236 -12.72 11.85 -14.73
C GLY A 236 -12.91 11.14 -13.39
N PHE A 237 -12.62 9.83 -13.32
CA PHE A 237 -12.62 9.05 -12.09
C PHE A 237 -11.22 8.95 -11.48
N ASP A 238 -11.19 8.78 -10.17
CA ASP A 238 -9.94 8.73 -9.40
C ASP A 238 -9.31 7.33 -9.43
N GLN A 239 -10.13 6.29 -9.36
CA GLN A 239 -9.72 4.89 -9.28
C GLN A 239 -10.79 3.96 -9.88
N ILE A 240 -10.42 2.70 -10.11
CA ILE A 240 -11.36 1.64 -10.45
C ILE A 240 -11.88 0.98 -9.19
N LEU A 241 -13.17 0.62 -9.15
CA LEU A 241 -13.70 -0.39 -8.25
C LEU A 241 -13.71 -1.74 -8.97
N TRP A 242 -12.88 -2.68 -8.51
CA TRP A 242 -12.75 -3.99 -9.12
C TRP A 242 -13.93 -4.88 -8.76
N LEU A 243 -14.60 -5.38 -9.79
CA LEU A 243 -15.70 -6.32 -9.68
C LEU A 243 -15.29 -7.71 -10.17
N PHE A 244 -15.80 -8.75 -9.53
CA PHE A 244 -15.50 -10.15 -9.86
C PHE A 244 -16.77 -11.00 -9.98
N GLY A 245 -16.75 -12.01 -10.85
CA GLY A 245 -17.82 -12.98 -10.98
C GLY A 245 -19.06 -12.48 -11.72
N GLN A 246 -19.97 -13.40 -12.01
CA GLN A 246 -21.23 -13.12 -12.71
C GLN A 246 -22.16 -12.22 -11.88
N ASP A 247 -22.09 -12.37 -10.57
CA ASP A 247 -22.82 -11.59 -9.56
C ASP A 247 -22.12 -10.27 -9.19
N ARG A 248 -21.01 -9.91 -9.86
CA ARG A 248 -20.36 -8.59 -9.80
C ARG A 248 -19.98 -8.20 -8.36
N GLN A 249 -19.25 -9.10 -7.70
CA GLN A 249 -18.73 -8.96 -6.34
C GLN A 249 -17.72 -7.81 -6.25
N VAL A 250 -17.92 -6.90 -5.30
CA VAL A 250 -17.00 -5.83 -4.94
C VAL A 250 -15.77 -6.43 -4.25
N THR A 251 -14.58 -6.14 -4.79
CA THR A 251 -13.32 -6.67 -4.27
C THR A 251 -12.43 -5.58 -3.68
N GLU A 252 -11.79 -4.78 -4.52
CA GLU A 252 -10.82 -3.75 -4.15
C GLU A 252 -11.05 -2.48 -4.97
N ALA A 253 -10.50 -1.35 -4.52
CA ALA A 253 -10.56 -0.08 -5.23
C ALA A 253 -9.14 0.36 -5.59
N GLY A 254 -8.78 0.30 -6.88
CA GLY A 254 -7.42 0.50 -7.36
C GLY A 254 -6.47 -0.53 -6.74
N ALA A 255 -5.53 -0.05 -5.93
CA ALA A 255 -4.58 -0.87 -5.18
C ALA A 255 -4.89 -0.94 -3.66
N SER A 256 -6.10 -0.56 -3.27
CA SER A 256 -6.55 -0.42 -1.88
C SER A 256 -7.73 -1.35 -1.58
N ASN A 257 -7.85 -1.78 -0.32
CA ASN A 257 -9.03 -2.52 0.12
C ASN A 257 -10.23 -1.58 0.24
N PHE A 258 -11.44 -2.07 -0.04
CA PHE A 258 -12.68 -1.29 0.03
C PHE A 258 -13.50 -1.64 1.28
N PHE A 259 -14.13 -0.64 1.87
CA PHE A 259 -14.99 -0.73 3.03
C PHE A 259 -16.28 0.06 2.80
N ILE A 260 -17.40 -0.47 3.27
CA ILE A 260 -18.68 0.23 3.31
C ILE A 260 -19.27 0.13 4.72
N ILE A 261 -19.82 1.25 5.20
CA ILE A 261 -20.59 1.33 6.42
C ILE A 261 -22.04 1.59 6.03
N TRP A 262 -22.94 0.75 6.53
CA TRP A 262 -24.35 0.83 6.17
C TRP A 262 -25.26 0.27 7.26
N ASN A 263 -26.55 0.62 7.16
CA ASN A 263 -27.57 -0.05 7.94
C ASN A 263 -27.98 -1.34 7.20
N ASN A 264 -27.77 -2.49 7.84
CA ASN A 264 -28.19 -3.77 7.31
C ASN A 264 -29.72 -3.87 7.44
N ALA A 265 -30.40 -4.17 6.32
CA ALA A 265 -31.85 -4.23 6.28
C ALA A 265 -32.43 -5.41 7.07
N ASP A 266 -31.70 -6.52 7.15
CA ASP A 266 -32.16 -7.76 7.77
C ASP A 266 -31.94 -7.73 9.30
N THR A 267 -30.78 -7.22 9.73
CA THR A 267 -30.41 -7.19 11.16
C THR A 267 -30.79 -5.88 11.84
N GLY A 268 -31.05 -4.81 11.06
CA GLY A 268 -31.24 -3.45 11.57
C GLY A 268 -29.99 -2.81 12.18
N LYS A 269 -28.83 -3.48 12.08
CA LYS A 269 -27.58 -3.03 12.69
C LYS A 269 -26.75 -2.19 11.74
N LEU A 270 -25.91 -1.33 12.32
CA LEU A 270 -24.90 -0.59 11.60
C LEU A 270 -23.63 -1.45 11.46
N GLU A 271 -23.23 -1.74 10.23
CA GLU A 271 -22.15 -2.68 9.93
C GLU A 271 -21.04 -2.01 9.13
N LEU A 272 -19.79 -2.32 9.48
CA LEU A 272 -18.60 -2.12 8.65
C LEU A 272 -18.33 -3.39 7.85
N VAL A 273 -18.54 -3.34 6.54
CA VAL A 273 -18.41 -4.49 5.64
C VAL A 273 -17.16 -4.34 4.76
N THR A 274 -16.41 -5.43 4.60
CA THR A 274 -15.31 -5.55 3.63
C THR A 274 -15.24 -6.98 3.06
N ALA A 275 -14.68 -7.13 1.86
CA ALA A 275 -14.54 -8.42 1.18
C ALA A 275 -13.65 -9.39 2.00
N PRO A 276 -13.96 -10.70 2.04
CA PRO A 276 -13.23 -11.68 2.84
C PRO A 276 -11.94 -12.12 2.12
N LEU A 277 -10.99 -12.66 2.87
CA LEU A 277 -9.70 -13.11 2.33
C LEU A 277 -9.71 -14.57 1.82
N GLY A 278 -10.75 -15.34 2.17
CA GLY A 278 -10.76 -16.80 2.02
C GLY A 278 -10.68 -17.33 0.58
N ASN A 279 -11.07 -16.52 -0.42
CA ASN A 279 -11.06 -16.91 -1.83
C ASN A 279 -9.82 -16.44 -2.60
N GLN A 280 -8.81 -15.86 -1.91
CA GLN A 280 -7.54 -15.41 -2.49
C GLN A 280 -7.65 -14.28 -3.54
N LEU A 281 -8.81 -13.63 -3.65
CA LEU A 281 -9.02 -12.47 -4.53
C LEU A 281 -8.44 -11.18 -3.98
N ILE A 282 -8.38 -11.05 -2.67
CA ILE A 282 -8.13 -9.78 -1.98
C ILE A 282 -6.70 -9.76 -1.45
N LEU A 283 -5.98 -8.66 -1.67
CA LEU A 283 -4.68 -8.48 -1.04
C LEU A 283 -4.91 -8.24 0.47
N PRO A 284 -4.25 -9.00 1.37
CA PRO A 284 -4.40 -8.81 2.81
C PRO A 284 -3.67 -7.54 3.26
N GLY A 285 -4.30 -6.37 3.09
CA GLY A 285 -3.75 -5.07 3.43
C GLY A 285 -3.43 -4.94 4.93
N VAL A 286 -2.28 -4.34 5.26
CA VAL A 286 -1.91 -4.09 6.67
C VAL A 286 -2.89 -3.10 7.29
N THR A 287 -3.24 -2.07 6.53
CA THR A 287 -4.23 -1.06 6.91
C THR A 287 -5.62 -1.65 7.08
N ARG A 288 -6.05 -2.54 6.16
CA ARG A 288 -7.31 -3.28 6.29
C ARG A 288 -7.36 -4.04 7.61
N ARG A 289 -6.30 -4.79 7.95
CA ARG A 289 -6.19 -5.51 9.22
C ARG A 289 -6.33 -4.57 10.42
N SER A 290 -5.58 -3.47 10.43
CA SER A 290 -5.63 -2.48 11.51
C SER A 290 -6.98 -1.78 11.65
N VAL A 291 -7.67 -1.48 10.55
CA VAL A 291 -9.04 -0.93 10.57
C VAL A 291 -9.99 -1.88 11.28
N LEU A 292 -9.98 -3.17 10.90
CA LEU A 292 -10.86 -4.17 11.49
C LEU A 292 -10.57 -4.38 12.99
N GLU A 293 -9.30 -4.44 13.37
CA GLU A 293 -8.88 -4.59 14.77
C GLU A 293 -9.27 -3.38 15.62
N LEU A 294 -8.99 -2.15 15.17
CA LEU A 294 -9.35 -0.93 15.90
C LEU A 294 -10.86 -0.74 16.04
N VAL A 295 -11.63 -1.04 15.00
CA VAL A 295 -13.10 -0.90 15.07
C VAL A 295 -13.68 -1.92 16.05
N ARG A 296 -13.21 -3.18 16.02
CA ARG A 296 -13.61 -4.22 16.99
C ARG A 296 -13.30 -3.79 18.43
N GLU A 297 -12.11 -3.25 18.65
CA GLU A 297 -11.64 -2.83 19.98
C GLU A 297 -12.37 -1.58 20.50
N ARG A 298 -12.46 -0.53 19.67
CA ARG A 298 -12.81 0.83 20.14
C ARG A 298 -14.25 1.22 19.85
N LEU A 299 -14.91 0.58 18.87
CA LEU A 299 -16.19 1.05 18.33
C LEU A 299 -17.28 -0.03 18.24
N SER A 300 -16.98 -1.32 18.39
CA SER A 300 -18.04 -2.35 18.33
C SER A 300 -18.92 -2.43 19.58
N GLN A 301 -18.44 -1.97 20.74
CA GLN A 301 -19.18 -2.13 22.02
C GLN A 301 -19.86 -0.86 22.51
N LYS A 302 -19.38 0.32 22.10
CA LYS A 302 -19.86 1.61 22.59
C LYS A 302 -19.63 2.71 21.56
N SER A 303 -20.41 3.78 21.67
CA SER A 303 -20.23 4.96 20.85
C SER A 303 -18.90 5.66 21.14
N VAL A 304 -18.31 6.28 20.12
CA VAL A 304 -17.17 7.19 20.27
C VAL A 304 -17.56 8.55 19.72
N GLY A 305 -17.64 9.55 20.62
CA GLY A 305 -18.22 10.85 20.26
C GLY A 305 -19.67 10.69 19.79
N SER A 306 -19.97 11.20 18.59
CA SER A 306 -21.28 11.05 17.94
C SER A 306 -21.43 9.77 17.12
N LEU A 307 -20.39 8.95 17.00
CA LEU A 307 -20.39 7.76 16.16
C LEU A 307 -20.99 6.57 16.92
N ALA A 308 -22.06 5.98 16.36
CA ALA A 308 -22.70 4.79 16.91
C ALA A 308 -21.82 3.54 16.75
N PRO A 309 -22.04 2.49 17.58
CA PRO A 309 -21.28 1.26 17.49
C PRO A 309 -21.36 0.57 16.11
N LEU A 310 -20.29 -0.12 15.71
CA LEU A 310 -20.20 -0.84 14.43
C LEU A 310 -19.97 -2.35 14.61
N ASP A 311 -20.82 -3.15 13.99
CA ASP A 311 -20.55 -4.58 13.81
C ASP A 311 -19.58 -4.77 12.63
N VAL A 312 -18.49 -5.51 12.85
CA VAL A 312 -17.48 -5.75 11.81
C VAL A 312 -17.77 -7.06 11.08
N VAL A 313 -18.01 -6.97 9.77
CA VAL A 313 -18.43 -8.10 8.94
C VAL A 313 -17.51 -8.28 7.73
N GLU A 314 -16.82 -9.41 7.68
CA GLU A 314 -16.01 -9.81 6.51
C GLU A 314 -16.84 -10.77 5.64
N ARG A 315 -17.46 -10.26 4.56
CA ARG A 315 -18.33 -11.04 3.68
C ARG A 315 -18.27 -10.56 2.24
N THR A 316 -18.61 -11.44 1.31
CA THR A 316 -18.81 -11.05 -0.09
C THR A 316 -19.94 -10.03 -0.17
N LEU A 317 -19.70 -8.97 -0.94
CA LEU A 317 -20.63 -7.88 -1.21
C LEU A 317 -20.73 -7.72 -2.73
N THR A 318 -21.93 -7.60 -3.27
CA THR A 318 -22.17 -7.37 -4.71
C THR A 318 -22.44 -5.89 -4.99
N ILE A 319 -22.13 -5.42 -6.21
CA ILE A 319 -22.46 -4.04 -6.60
C ILE A 319 -23.98 -3.78 -6.57
N ALA A 320 -24.79 -4.80 -6.86
CA ALA A 320 -26.25 -4.72 -6.79
C ALA A 320 -26.74 -4.48 -5.35
N GLU A 321 -26.12 -5.08 -4.33
CA GLU A 321 -26.42 -4.79 -2.93
C GLU A 321 -26.08 -3.35 -2.56
N VAL A 322 -24.96 -2.82 -3.07
CA VAL A 322 -24.54 -1.43 -2.85
C VAL A 322 -25.53 -0.47 -3.50
N GLU A 323 -25.92 -0.70 -4.75
CA GLU A 323 -26.96 0.10 -5.43
C GLU A 323 -28.29 0.10 -4.69
N LYS A 324 -28.74 -1.08 -4.26
CA LYS A 324 -29.98 -1.22 -3.48
C LYS A 324 -29.89 -0.45 -2.17
N ALA A 325 -28.79 -0.58 -1.43
CA ALA A 325 -28.57 0.15 -0.19
C ALA A 325 -28.53 1.67 -0.38
N SER A 326 -27.97 2.15 -1.50
CA SER A 326 -27.96 3.57 -1.85
C SER A 326 -29.38 4.07 -2.13
N LYS A 327 -30.16 3.36 -2.96
CA LYS A 327 -31.57 3.68 -3.27
C LYS A 327 -32.46 3.71 -2.03
N GLU A 328 -32.18 2.83 -1.07
CA GLU A 328 -32.91 2.74 0.21
C GLU A 328 -32.37 3.72 1.28
N GLY A 329 -31.35 4.53 0.98
CA GLY A 329 -30.76 5.50 1.92
C GLY A 329 -30.10 4.85 3.14
N ARG A 330 -29.59 3.62 2.98
CA ARG A 330 -28.97 2.82 4.05
C ARG A 330 -27.45 2.97 4.14
N ILE A 331 -26.78 3.42 3.08
CA ILE A 331 -25.34 3.69 3.11
C ILE A 331 -25.08 4.89 4.01
N VAL A 332 -24.10 4.75 4.91
CA VAL A 332 -23.68 5.80 5.84
C VAL A 332 -22.37 6.42 5.38
N GLU A 333 -21.39 5.60 5.01
CA GLU A 333 -20.09 6.04 4.53
C GLU A 333 -19.41 4.89 3.79
N SER A 334 -18.51 5.19 2.85
CA SER A 334 -17.58 4.19 2.34
C SER A 334 -16.20 4.79 2.18
N PHE A 335 -15.18 3.94 2.21
CA PHE A 335 -13.79 4.38 2.14
C PHE A 335 -12.89 3.26 1.61
N VAL A 336 -11.72 3.66 1.14
CA VAL A 336 -10.64 2.74 0.77
C VAL A 336 -9.54 2.76 1.83
N SER A 337 -8.80 1.67 1.97
CA SER A 337 -7.62 1.63 2.82
C SER A 337 -6.39 0.97 2.20
N GLY A 338 -5.22 1.59 2.43
CA GLY A 338 -3.94 1.14 1.87
C GLY A 338 -2.76 2.07 2.18
N THR A 339 -1.53 1.54 2.22
CA THR A 339 -0.34 2.31 2.64
C THR A 339 0.03 3.45 1.70
N ALA A 340 -0.17 3.25 0.41
CA ALA A 340 -0.11 4.30 -0.59
C ALA A 340 -1.43 4.26 -1.34
N VAL A 341 -2.23 5.32 -1.22
CA VAL A 341 -3.20 5.62 -2.25
C VAL A 341 -2.42 6.37 -3.32
N SER A 342 -1.79 5.60 -4.22
CA SER A 342 -1.01 6.16 -5.31
C SER A 342 -1.95 6.72 -6.38
N PHE A 343 -1.70 7.97 -6.76
CA PHE A 343 -2.17 8.54 -8.01
C PHE A 343 -0.98 8.76 -8.92
N SER A 344 -1.13 8.35 -10.17
CA SER A 344 -0.26 8.83 -11.23
C SER A 344 -0.82 10.17 -11.71
N SER A 345 -0.08 11.25 -11.46
CA SER A 345 -0.17 12.49 -12.22
C SER A 345 1.03 12.59 -13.15
N ALA A 346 1.18 11.69 -14.12
CA ALA A 346 2.09 11.91 -15.26
C ALA A 346 1.91 10.85 -16.37
N PHE A 347 1.11 11.17 -17.38
CA PHE A 347 1.39 10.69 -18.74
C PHE A 347 1.80 11.89 -19.59
N GLY A 348 3.10 11.95 -19.91
CA GLY A 348 3.83 12.65 -20.97
C GLY A 348 3.35 13.98 -21.59
N PRO A 349 4.27 14.75 -22.21
CA PRO A 349 3.98 16.03 -22.89
C PRO A 349 3.01 15.94 -24.08
N HIS A 350 2.56 14.73 -24.46
CA HIS A 350 1.60 14.51 -25.54
C HIS A 350 0.14 14.36 -25.07
N LEU A 351 -0.14 14.31 -23.77
CA LEU A 351 -1.49 14.38 -23.20
C LEU A 351 -1.71 15.76 -22.57
N LYS A 352 -1.76 16.80 -23.40
CA LYS A 352 -2.05 18.20 -23.01
C LYS A 352 -3.44 18.43 -22.38
N TYR A 353 -4.22 17.37 -22.13
CA TYR A 353 -5.63 17.47 -21.71
C TYR A 353 -5.92 17.03 -20.28
N LEU A 354 -4.95 16.52 -19.52
CA LEU A 354 -5.15 16.29 -18.07
C LEU A 354 -4.66 17.50 -17.27
N LYS A 355 -5.36 18.63 -17.42
CA LYS A 355 -5.21 19.77 -16.52
C LYS A 355 -5.87 19.46 -15.18
N HIS A 356 -5.08 19.51 -14.12
CA HIS A 356 -5.51 19.63 -12.72
C HIS A 356 -6.58 18.64 -12.26
N THR A 357 -6.24 17.36 -12.13
CA THR A 357 -6.89 16.55 -11.09
C THR A 357 -6.25 16.90 -9.76
N ASN A 358 -6.96 17.63 -8.90
CA ASN A 358 -6.54 17.84 -7.51
C ASN A 358 -6.43 16.47 -6.83
N VAL A 359 -5.19 16.06 -6.57
CA VAL A 359 -4.82 14.78 -5.98
C VAL A 359 -4.94 14.90 -4.47
N GLU A 360 -6.17 14.77 -3.97
CA GLU A 360 -6.41 14.50 -2.57
C GLU A 360 -6.71 13.01 -2.43
N SER A 361 -5.68 12.21 -2.11
CA SER A 361 -5.79 11.28 -1.00
C SER A 361 -4.46 10.61 -0.66
N GLN A 362 -3.98 10.89 0.54
CA GLN A 362 -2.65 10.55 1.01
C GLN A 362 -2.65 9.45 2.08
N TYR A 363 -3.85 9.03 2.44
CA TYR A 363 -4.10 8.42 3.71
C TYR A 363 -4.38 6.94 3.56
N PHE A 364 -3.89 6.24 4.57
CA PHE A 364 -4.31 4.90 4.95
C PHE A 364 -5.81 4.69 4.85
N ILE A 365 -6.61 5.74 5.00
CA ILE A 365 -8.07 5.71 4.87
C ILE A 365 -8.52 6.93 4.09
N THR A 366 -9.30 6.72 3.03
CA THR A 366 -9.82 7.81 2.20
C THR A 366 -11.30 7.59 1.91
N PRO A 367 -12.18 8.55 2.20
CA PRO A 367 -13.59 8.47 1.85
C PRO A 367 -13.81 8.28 0.35
N VAL A 368 -14.84 7.54 -0.01
CA VAL A 368 -15.35 7.42 -1.37
C VAL A 368 -16.65 8.21 -1.43
N ALA A 369 -16.70 9.15 -2.36
CA ALA A 369 -17.86 10.02 -2.52
C ALA A 369 -18.90 9.39 -3.45
N MET A 370 -18.45 8.70 -4.50
CA MET A 370 -19.34 8.14 -5.51
C MET A 370 -18.69 6.94 -6.20
N ILE A 371 -19.53 5.99 -6.59
CA ILE A 371 -19.19 4.86 -7.46
C ILE A 371 -20.07 4.96 -8.72
N ARG A 372 -19.49 4.93 -9.91
CA ARG A 372 -20.23 4.74 -11.16
C ARG A 372 -20.20 3.28 -11.56
N ASN A 373 -21.37 2.66 -11.66
CA ASN A 373 -21.56 1.34 -12.22
C ASN A 373 -22.40 1.46 -13.50
N GLU A 374 -21.77 1.20 -14.65
CA GLU A 374 -22.38 1.44 -15.96
C GLU A 374 -22.89 2.89 -16.06
N ASP A 375 -24.20 3.07 -16.26
CA ASP A 375 -24.84 4.38 -16.35
C ASP A 375 -25.42 4.89 -15.01
N THR A 376 -25.19 4.16 -13.91
CA THR A 376 -25.73 4.48 -12.58
C THR A 376 -24.66 5.10 -11.68
N ASP A 377 -24.95 6.30 -11.17
CA ASP A 377 -24.18 6.93 -10.10
C ASP A 377 -24.72 6.56 -8.73
N ILE A 378 -23.84 6.01 -7.90
CA ILE A 378 -24.13 5.59 -6.54
C ILE A 378 -23.42 6.57 -5.59
N SER A 379 -24.20 7.40 -4.90
CA SER A 379 -23.65 8.18 -3.78
C SER A 379 -23.35 7.24 -2.62
N THR A 380 -22.15 7.38 -2.06
CA THR A 380 -21.70 6.62 -0.89
C THR A 380 -21.40 7.49 0.32
N LEU A 381 -21.80 8.76 0.24
CA LEU A 381 -21.80 9.71 1.35
C LEU A 381 -23.09 9.58 2.15
N GLY A 382 -23.11 10.13 3.37
CA GLY A 382 -24.31 10.20 4.19
C GLY A 382 -25.41 11.06 3.56
N LYS A 383 -26.57 11.10 4.20
CA LYS A 383 -27.78 11.80 3.69
C LYS A 383 -27.56 13.28 3.38
N ASP A 384 -26.64 13.94 4.10
CA ASP A 384 -26.32 15.36 3.91
C ASP A 384 -25.27 15.60 2.82
N GLY A 385 -24.85 14.54 2.11
CA GLY A 385 -23.81 14.61 1.09
C GLY A 385 -22.42 14.85 1.66
N GLU A 386 -22.20 14.45 2.92
CA GLU A 386 -20.93 14.50 3.65
C GLU A 386 -20.58 13.12 4.25
N PRO A 387 -19.30 12.79 4.46
CA PRO A 387 -18.91 11.59 5.19
C PRO A 387 -19.41 11.64 6.65
N ALA A 388 -19.87 10.51 7.18
CA ALA A 388 -20.39 10.42 8.56
C ALA A 388 -19.31 10.57 9.65
N GLY A 389 -18.02 10.45 9.29
CA GLY A 389 -16.89 10.70 10.18
C GLY A 389 -16.23 9.44 10.73
N TYR A 390 -16.70 8.24 10.37
CA TYR A 390 -16.07 6.99 10.77
C TYR A 390 -14.68 6.84 10.16
N ALA A 391 -14.54 7.12 8.85
CA ALA A 391 -13.24 7.04 8.19
C ALA A 391 -12.23 8.01 8.82
N ALA A 392 -12.68 9.23 9.17
CA ALA A 392 -11.85 10.23 9.84
C ALA A 392 -11.45 9.81 11.25
N GLN A 393 -12.36 9.23 12.03
CA GLN A 393 -12.07 8.73 13.37
C GLN A 393 -11.06 7.58 13.38
N ILE A 394 -11.23 6.60 12.48
CA ILE A 394 -10.31 5.47 12.37
C ILE A 394 -8.93 5.95 11.91
N LYS A 395 -8.90 6.90 10.96
CA LYS A 395 -7.66 7.54 10.51
C LYS A 395 -6.94 8.23 11.68
N SER A 396 -7.66 8.97 12.52
CA SER A 396 -7.09 9.63 13.69
C SER A 396 -6.43 8.65 14.67
N TRP A 397 -7.05 7.49 14.92
CA TRP A 397 -6.44 6.44 15.75
C TRP A 397 -5.15 5.88 15.15
N LEU A 398 -5.12 5.64 13.85
CA LEU A 398 -3.90 5.20 13.17
C LEU A 398 -2.79 6.26 13.26
N GLU A 399 -3.14 7.53 13.07
CA GLU A 399 -2.17 8.64 13.14
C GLU A 399 -1.55 8.79 14.53
N VAL A 400 -2.34 8.70 15.61
CA VAL A 400 -1.79 8.82 16.96
C VAL A 400 -0.79 7.70 17.29
N ILE A 401 -1.03 6.49 16.78
CA ILE A 401 -0.09 5.36 16.91
C ILE A 401 1.16 5.60 16.06
N MET A 402 0.99 5.88 14.77
CA MET A 402 2.09 6.03 13.79
C MET A 402 3.06 7.15 14.17
N TYR A 403 2.54 8.27 14.67
CA TYR A 403 3.33 9.44 15.05
C TYR A 403 3.69 9.48 16.55
N GLY A 404 3.45 8.39 17.29
CA GLY A 404 3.90 8.23 18.67
C GLY A 404 3.20 9.14 19.69
N LYS A 405 1.96 9.58 19.42
CA LYS A 405 1.08 10.21 20.42
C LYS A 405 0.43 9.16 21.34
N GLU A 406 0.35 7.92 20.87
CA GLU A 406 -0.11 6.75 21.61
C GLU A 406 0.98 5.68 21.54
N GLU A 407 1.39 5.13 22.68
CA GLU A 407 2.29 3.97 22.72
C GLU A 407 1.49 2.72 22.38
N HIS A 408 1.98 1.95 21.40
CA HIS A 408 1.26 0.78 20.89
C HIS A 408 2.24 -0.25 20.35
N GLU A 409 1.94 -1.53 20.55
CA GLU A 409 2.73 -2.66 20.03
C GLU A 409 2.87 -2.71 18.49
N TRP A 410 2.05 -1.95 17.77
CA TRP A 410 2.10 -1.87 16.31
C TRP A 410 3.20 -0.93 15.82
N ALA A 411 3.76 -0.10 16.71
CA ALA A 411 4.81 0.84 16.37
C ALA A 411 6.18 0.28 16.75
N TYR A 412 6.99 -0.04 15.74
CA TYR A 412 8.39 -0.38 15.95
C TYR A 412 9.25 0.88 15.89
N VAL A 413 9.87 1.25 17.01
CA VAL A 413 10.77 2.40 17.10
C VAL A 413 12.12 2.04 16.50
N ILE A 414 12.60 2.87 15.58
CA ILE A 414 13.96 2.79 15.03
C ILE A 414 14.85 3.63 15.93
N GLU A 415 15.87 2.99 16.51
CA GLU A 415 16.92 3.68 17.26
C GLU A 415 17.79 4.50 16.30
N ASP A 416 18.21 5.68 16.73
CA ASP A 416 19.16 6.48 15.97
C ASP A 416 20.50 5.73 15.84
N GLU A 417 21.31 6.12 14.86
CA GLU A 417 22.62 5.52 14.68
C GLU A 417 23.53 5.79 15.89
N GLU A 418 24.11 4.74 16.46
CA GLU A 418 25.16 4.88 17.49
C GLU A 418 26.34 5.64 16.88
N LYS A 419 26.78 6.71 17.57
CA LYS A 419 27.83 7.63 17.10
C LYS A 419 29.24 7.07 17.23
#